data_AF-A0A6N6MJI4-F1
#
_entry.id   AF-A0A6N6MJI4-F1
#
_cell.length_a   1.000
_cell.length_b   1.000
_cell.length_c   1.000
_cell.angle_alpha   90.00
_cell.angle_beta   90.00
_cell.angle_gamma   90.00
#
_symmetry.space_group_name_H-M   'P 1'
#
loop_
_entity.id
_entity.type
_entity.pdbx_description
1 polymer ?
#
loop_
_entity_poly.entity_id
_entity_poly.type
_entity_poly.pdbx_seq_one_letter_code
_entity_poly.pdbx_strand_id
1 'polypeptide(L)'
;MPPAAEPERPAPRFLDAGEAALVVEFGSTVDPAINDRVLALDTALRNDPPRGLTESVPTYRSLMIHYDPLVLARGQLVGFVEETLAQDGAARAPGRTWILPCCYDPEFAEDIAEVAGIAGLAAERMAELHRTAEYRVYMYGFAPGFAYLGGLPAELAVSRRASPRAPHPQGALLIGGGLAAVGTFPMPTGWYVVARTPERLFFETRDPNFLIEGGDNLRFEAIDAATFVDLDRRAASGEVIARATG
;
A
#
# COMPACT_ATOMS: atom_id res chain seq x y z
N MET A 1 -23.64 -5.45 -30.97
CA MET A 1 -22.56 -4.59 -30.45
C MET A 1 -21.35 -5.50 -30.30
N PRO A 2 -20.25 -5.32 -31.05
CA PRO A 2 -19.04 -6.10 -30.80
C PRO A 2 -18.57 -5.83 -29.35
N PRO A 3 -17.98 -6.82 -28.66
CA PRO A 3 -17.35 -6.56 -27.37
C PRO A 3 -16.29 -5.47 -27.56
N ALA A 4 -16.22 -4.54 -26.61
CA ALA A 4 -15.15 -3.55 -26.59
C ALA A 4 -13.81 -4.31 -26.66
N ALA A 5 -12.93 -3.90 -27.58
CA ALA A 5 -11.60 -4.48 -27.65
C ALA A 5 -10.95 -4.33 -26.27
N GLU A 6 -10.45 -5.44 -25.71
CA GLU A 6 -9.66 -5.37 -24.48
C GLU A 6 -8.50 -4.40 -24.72
N PRO A 7 -8.24 -3.47 -23.78
CA PRO A 7 -7.13 -2.54 -23.94
C PRO A 7 -5.84 -3.34 -24.15
N GLU A 8 -5.09 -2.99 -25.19
CA GLU A 8 -3.82 -3.64 -25.52
C GLU A 8 -2.90 -3.58 -24.30
N ARG A 9 -2.58 -4.75 -23.75
CA ARG A 9 -1.75 -4.87 -22.54
C ARG A 9 -0.29 -4.81 -22.97
N PRO A 10 0.46 -3.72 -22.66
CA PRO A 10 1.85 -3.66 -23.03
C PRO A 10 2.62 -4.81 -22.37
N ALA A 11 3.57 -5.38 -23.13
CA ALA A 11 4.50 -6.38 -22.63
C ALA A 11 5.30 -5.78 -21.46
N PRO A 12 5.55 -6.54 -20.39
CA PRO A 12 6.36 -6.07 -19.28
C PRO A 12 7.80 -5.83 -19.73
N ARG A 13 8.49 -4.93 -19.02
CA ARG A 13 9.93 -4.73 -19.17
C ARG A 13 10.66 -5.53 -18.10
N PHE A 14 11.75 -6.19 -18.48
CA PHE A 14 12.62 -6.91 -17.57
C PHE A 14 13.89 -6.08 -17.32
N LEU A 15 14.08 -5.65 -16.07
CA LEU A 15 15.18 -4.79 -15.65
C LEU A 15 16.02 -5.50 -14.58
N ASP A 16 17.34 -5.37 -14.67
CA ASP A 16 18.24 -5.99 -13.70
C ASP A 16 18.42 -5.07 -12.49
N ALA A 17 18.36 -5.63 -11.28
CA ALA A 17 18.54 -4.93 -10.02
C ALA A 17 19.67 -5.58 -9.20
N GLY A 18 20.91 -5.44 -9.68
CA GLY A 18 22.06 -6.19 -9.16
C GLY A 18 22.17 -7.59 -9.79
N GLU A 19 23.01 -8.47 -9.23
CA GLU A 19 23.25 -9.80 -9.82
C GLU A 19 22.19 -10.86 -9.47
N ALA A 20 21.40 -10.61 -8.42
CA ALA A 20 20.49 -11.60 -7.80
C ALA A 20 19.02 -11.11 -7.72
N ALA A 21 18.66 -10.09 -8.52
CA ALA A 21 17.27 -9.65 -8.59
C ALA A 21 16.86 -9.17 -9.99
N LEU A 22 15.64 -9.52 -10.37
CA LEU A 22 14.98 -9.12 -11.60
C LEU A 22 13.74 -8.30 -11.28
N VAL A 23 13.56 -7.17 -11.95
CA VAL A 23 12.36 -6.33 -11.86
C VAL A 23 11.51 -6.52 -13.11
N VAL A 24 10.27 -6.97 -12.92
CA VAL A 24 9.25 -7.09 -13.95
C VAL A 24 8.34 -5.87 -13.85
N GLU A 25 8.47 -4.93 -14.80
CA GLU A 25 7.77 -3.64 -14.79
C GLU A 25 6.61 -3.65 -15.80
N PHE A 26 5.38 -3.43 -15.32
CA PHE A 26 4.14 -3.54 -16.11
C PHE A 26 3.62 -2.21 -16.66
N GLY A 27 4.22 -1.09 -16.27
CA GLY A 27 3.89 0.25 -16.76
C GLY A 27 4.56 1.34 -15.93
N SER A 28 4.29 2.61 -16.24
CA SER A 28 4.98 3.77 -15.65
C SER A 28 4.15 4.59 -14.65
N THR A 29 2.90 4.23 -14.43
CA THR A 29 1.95 4.93 -13.57
C THR A 29 1.53 4.09 -12.36
N VAL A 30 0.98 4.73 -11.33
CA VAL A 30 0.26 4.05 -10.24
C VAL A 30 -1.17 3.84 -10.70
N ASP A 31 -1.50 2.61 -11.09
CA ASP A 31 -2.80 2.25 -11.67
C ASP A 31 -3.28 0.92 -11.08
N PRO A 32 -4.55 0.79 -10.65
CA PRO A 32 -5.07 -0.46 -10.08
C PRO A 32 -4.92 -1.67 -10.99
N ALA A 33 -5.17 -1.54 -12.30
CA ALA A 33 -5.08 -2.65 -13.24
C ALA A 33 -3.63 -3.09 -13.48
N ILE A 34 -2.67 -2.15 -13.45
CA ILE A 34 -1.24 -2.49 -13.46
C ILE A 34 -0.87 -3.23 -12.16
N ASN A 35 -1.32 -2.74 -11.00
CA ASN A 35 -1.04 -3.39 -9.72
C ASN A 35 -1.68 -4.78 -9.62
N ASP A 36 -2.87 -4.99 -10.20
CA ASP A 36 -3.49 -6.32 -10.28
C ASP A 36 -2.62 -7.31 -11.07
N ARG A 37 -1.96 -6.87 -12.16
CA ARG A 37 -0.98 -7.72 -12.89
C ARG A 37 0.25 -8.05 -12.03
N VAL A 38 0.76 -7.08 -11.27
CA VAL A 38 1.87 -7.31 -10.33
C VAL A 38 1.50 -8.36 -9.29
N LEU A 39 0.33 -8.21 -8.65
CA LEU A 39 -0.13 -9.11 -7.60
C LEU A 39 -0.52 -10.50 -8.15
N ALA A 40 -1.01 -10.57 -9.38
CA ALA A 40 -1.30 -11.84 -10.04
C ALA A 40 0.00 -12.63 -10.29
N LEU A 41 1.04 -11.99 -10.84
CA LEU A 41 2.34 -12.63 -11.03
C LEU A 41 2.97 -13.04 -9.68
N ASP A 42 2.91 -12.17 -8.67
CA ASP A 42 3.39 -12.49 -7.32
C ASP A 42 2.69 -13.72 -6.74
N THR A 43 1.36 -13.80 -6.89
CA THR A 43 0.57 -14.94 -6.44
C THR A 43 0.94 -16.22 -7.19
N ALA A 44 1.12 -16.15 -8.51
CA ALA A 44 1.52 -17.29 -9.31
C ALA A 44 2.91 -17.82 -8.89
N LEU A 45 3.89 -16.93 -8.70
CA LEU A 45 5.24 -17.29 -8.26
C LEU A 45 5.27 -17.86 -6.85
N ARG A 46 4.42 -17.37 -5.93
CA ARG A 46 4.30 -17.94 -4.58
C ARG A 46 3.66 -19.33 -4.59
N ASN A 47 2.74 -19.59 -5.51
CA ASN A 47 2.03 -20.88 -5.60
C ASN A 47 2.89 -21.96 -6.29
N ASP A 48 3.69 -21.59 -7.28
CA ASP A 48 4.59 -22.51 -7.99
C ASP A 48 5.98 -21.85 -8.20
N PRO A 49 6.80 -21.73 -7.13
CA PRO A 49 8.07 -21.04 -7.23
C PRO A 49 9.09 -21.88 -8.01
N PRO A 50 9.73 -21.35 -9.07
CA PRO A 50 10.82 -22.04 -9.74
C PRO A 50 12.00 -22.22 -8.78
N ARG A 51 12.68 -23.37 -8.87
CA ARG A 51 13.85 -23.65 -8.04
C ARG A 51 14.90 -22.54 -8.22
N GLY A 52 15.28 -21.91 -7.10
CA GLY A 52 16.23 -20.80 -7.09
C GLY A 52 15.59 -19.43 -6.89
N LEU A 53 14.26 -19.29 -7.02
CA LEU A 53 13.55 -18.10 -6.54
C LEU A 53 13.58 -18.08 -5.01
N THR A 54 13.95 -16.93 -4.42
CA THR A 54 14.04 -16.77 -2.96
C THR A 54 12.89 -15.95 -2.39
N GLU A 55 12.51 -14.86 -3.08
CA GLU A 55 11.47 -13.94 -2.62
C GLU A 55 10.90 -13.14 -3.79
N SER A 56 9.62 -12.80 -3.72
CA SER A 56 8.98 -11.83 -4.60
C SER A 56 8.42 -10.66 -3.78
N VAL A 57 8.66 -9.44 -4.24
CA VAL A 57 8.31 -8.19 -3.55
C VAL A 57 7.45 -7.32 -4.47
N PRO A 58 6.11 -7.37 -4.34
CA PRO A 58 5.21 -6.59 -5.18
C PRO A 58 5.24 -5.11 -4.81
N THR A 59 5.19 -4.25 -5.82
CA THR A 59 5.10 -2.79 -5.67
C THR A 59 3.92 -2.23 -6.49
N TYR A 60 3.81 -0.90 -6.61
CA TYR A 60 2.73 -0.25 -7.37
C TYR A 60 2.57 -0.79 -8.79
N ARG A 61 3.68 -0.95 -9.53
CA ARG A 61 3.69 -1.18 -10.98
C ARG A 61 4.71 -2.21 -11.44
N SER A 62 5.44 -2.80 -10.50
CA SER A 62 6.50 -3.78 -10.78
C SER A 62 6.58 -4.83 -9.70
N LEU A 63 7.07 -6.01 -10.07
CA LEU A 63 7.44 -7.07 -9.15
C LEU A 63 8.96 -7.19 -9.14
N MET A 64 9.59 -7.08 -7.97
CA MET A 64 10.99 -7.46 -7.79
C MET A 64 11.03 -8.93 -7.39
N ILE A 65 11.88 -9.71 -8.07
CA ILE A 65 12.07 -11.13 -7.82
C ILE A 65 13.53 -11.33 -7.45
N HIS A 66 13.78 -11.75 -6.21
CA HIS A 66 15.08 -12.19 -5.75
C HIS A 66 15.28 -13.67 -6.10
N TYR A 67 16.47 -14.00 -6.60
CA TYR A 67 16.80 -15.37 -6.99
C TYR A 67 18.29 -15.66 -6.78
N ASP A 68 18.63 -16.94 -6.62
CA ASP A 68 20.01 -17.43 -6.60
C ASP A 68 20.51 -17.64 -8.04
N PRO A 69 21.44 -16.80 -8.54
CA PRO A 69 21.93 -16.90 -9.91
C PRO A 69 22.81 -18.15 -10.16
N LEU A 70 23.25 -18.86 -9.11
CA LEU A 70 23.96 -20.14 -9.24
C LEU A 70 23.01 -21.32 -9.47
N VAL A 71 21.71 -21.14 -9.18
CA VAL A 71 20.68 -22.17 -9.32
C VAL A 71 19.73 -21.87 -10.48
N LEU A 72 19.36 -20.61 -10.66
CA LEU A 72 18.41 -20.15 -11.67
C LEU A 72 19.04 -19.07 -12.54
N ALA A 73 19.28 -19.37 -13.81
CA ALA A 73 19.81 -18.37 -14.72
C ALA A 73 18.74 -17.32 -15.06
N ARG A 74 19.15 -16.06 -15.20
CA ARG A 74 18.27 -14.93 -15.56
C ARG A 74 17.33 -15.25 -16.74
N GLY A 75 17.85 -15.84 -17.82
CA GLY A 75 17.04 -16.16 -19.00
C GLY A 75 15.96 -17.21 -18.71
N GLN A 76 16.22 -18.15 -17.80
CA GLN A 76 15.24 -19.14 -17.37
C GLN A 76 14.15 -18.48 -16.52
N LEU A 77 14.53 -17.55 -15.63
CA LEU A 77 13.56 -16.78 -14.85
C LEU A 77 12.65 -15.92 -15.75
N VAL A 78 13.22 -15.24 -16.75
CA VAL A 78 12.44 -14.47 -17.73
C VAL A 78 11.46 -15.38 -18.47
N GLY A 79 11.93 -16.53 -18.99
CA GLY A 79 11.06 -17.49 -19.67
C GLY A 79 9.92 -18.00 -18.77
N PHE A 80 10.21 -18.30 -17.50
CA PHE A 80 9.20 -18.70 -16.53
C PHE A 80 8.14 -17.60 -16.32
N VAL A 81 8.57 -16.35 -16.17
CA VAL A 81 7.64 -15.22 -16.02
C VAL A 81 6.80 -15.03 -17.29
N GLU A 82 7.40 -15.10 -18.48
CA GLU A 82 6.67 -15.00 -19.75
C GLU A 82 5.64 -16.12 -19.91
N GLU A 83 6.00 -17.36 -19.59
CA GLU A 83 5.09 -18.50 -19.58
C GLU A 83 3.94 -18.30 -18.58
N THR A 84 4.26 -17.85 -17.36
CA THR A 84 3.26 -17.56 -16.32
C THR A 84 2.26 -16.49 -16.79
N LEU A 85 2.76 -15.42 -17.41
CA LEU A 85 1.93 -14.35 -17.95
C LEU A 85 1.12 -14.78 -19.19
N ALA A 86 1.63 -15.73 -19.97
CA ALA A 86 0.92 -16.26 -21.14
C ALA A 86 -0.24 -17.20 -20.77
N GLN A 87 -0.18 -17.83 -19.59
CA GLN A 87 -1.28 -18.65 -19.05
C GLN A 87 -2.46 -17.81 -18.51
N ASP A 88 -2.48 -16.51 -18.80
CA ASP A 88 -3.42 -15.51 -18.27
C ASP A 88 -4.88 -15.97 -18.33
N GLY A 89 -5.51 -15.99 -17.15
CA GLY A 89 -6.89 -16.44 -16.95
C GLY A 89 -7.40 -16.33 -15.50
N ALA A 90 -6.52 -16.13 -14.53
CA ALA A 90 -6.93 -15.89 -13.15
C ALA A 90 -7.09 -14.39 -12.90
N ALA A 91 -8.31 -13.88 -13.08
CA ALA A 91 -8.68 -12.62 -12.45
C ALA A 91 -8.42 -12.76 -10.93
N ARG A 92 -7.63 -11.83 -10.36
CA ARG A 92 -7.38 -11.81 -8.92
C ARG A 92 -8.73 -11.75 -8.19
N ALA A 93 -8.89 -12.56 -7.13
CA ALA A 93 -10.02 -12.38 -6.23
C ALA A 93 -10.00 -10.94 -5.68
N PRO A 94 -11.16 -10.28 -5.56
CA PRO A 94 -11.21 -8.94 -4.99
C PRO A 94 -10.61 -8.97 -3.58
N GLY A 95 -9.77 -7.98 -3.28
CA GLY A 95 -9.21 -7.82 -1.94
C GLY A 95 -10.30 -7.52 -0.91
N ARG A 96 -9.97 -7.75 0.36
CA ARG A 96 -10.86 -7.41 1.47
C ARG A 96 -10.95 -5.90 1.61
N THR A 97 -12.10 -5.41 2.06
CA THR A 97 -12.23 -3.99 2.45
C THR A 97 -12.18 -3.88 3.96
N TRP A 98 -11.25 -3.07 4.47
CA TRP A 98 -11.06 -2.80 5.89
C TRP A 98 -11.50 -1.38 6.24
N ILE A 99 -12.19 -1.24 7.37
CA ILE A 99 -12.57 0.03 7.95
C ILE A 99 -11.69 0.26 9.17
N LEU A 100 -10.80 1.25 9.09
CA LEU A 100 -9.88 1.62 10.16
C LEU A 100 -10.44 2.82 10.93
N PRO A 101 -10.52 2.75 12.27
CA PRO A 101 -10.82 3.92 13.08
C PRO A 101 -9.66 4.92 13.01
N CYS A 102 -9.95 6.22 12.95
CA CYS A 102 -8.93 7.27 12.93
C CYS A 102 -9.42 8.56 13.59
N CYS A 103 -8.49 9.31 14.20
CA CYS A 103 -8.77 10.58 14.82
C CYS A 103 -8.11 11.73 14.04
N TYR A 104 -8.88 12.79 13.80
CA TYR A 104 -8.45 14.02 13.12
C TYR A 104 -8.29 15.20 14.10
N ASP A 105 -8.45 14.97 15.41
CA ASP A 105 -8.26 16.02 16.41
C ASP A 105 -6.80 16.52 16.37
N PRO A 106 -6.54 17.79 16.74
CA PRO A 106 -5.23 18.43 16.54
C PRO A 106 -4.04 17.67 17.13
N GLU A 107 -4.23 16.91 18.20
CA GLU A 107 -3.17 16.09 18.83
C GLU A 107 -2.78 14.84 18.01
N PHE A 108 -3.65 14.39 17.10
CA PHE A 108 -3.45 13.21 16.24
C PHE A 108 -3.19 13.58 14.78
N ALA A 109 -3.39 14.84 14.43
CA ALA A 109 -3.41 15.35 13.06
C ALA A 109 -2.56 16.63 12.94
N GLU A 110 -1.30 16.57 13.37
CA GLU A 110 -0.42 17.73 13.54
C GLU A 110 -0.25 18.60 12.29
N ASP A 111 -0.38 18.02 11.09
CA ASP A 111 -0.21 18.73 9.83
C ASP A 111 -1.53 19.06 9.11
N ILE A 112 -2.70 18.69 9.67
CA ILE A 112 -3.98 18.80 8.95
C ILE A 112 -4.31 20.24 8.55
N ALA A 113 -4.06 21.21 9.44
CA ALA A 113 -4.29 22.62 9.18
C ALA A 113 -3.33 23.16 8.11
N GLU A 114 -2.08 22.70 8.09
CA GLU A 114 -1.09 23.10 7.10
C GLU A 114 -1.48 22.58 5.70
N VAL A 115 -1.82 21.29 5.60
CA VAL A 115 -2.30 20.67 4.35
C VAL A 115 -3.56 21.36 3.85
N ALA A 116 -4.54 21.59 4.73
CA ALA A 116 -5.78 22.26 4.37
C ALA A 116 -5.50 23.67 3.84
N GLY A 117 -4.58 24.42 4.47
CA GLY A 117 -4.12 25.72 3.98
C GLY A 117 -3.49 25.66 2.59
N ILE A 118 -2.63 24.67 2.31
CA ILE A 118 -2.02 24.46 0.99
C ILE A 118 -3.11 24.14 -0.07
N ALA A 119 -4.09 23.33 0.30
CA ALA A 119 -5.19 22.91 -0.57
C ALA A 119 -6.30 23.98 -0.73
N GLY A 120 -6.26 25.08 0.01
CA GLY A 120 -7.32 26.09 0.03
C GLY A 120 -8.63 25.58 0.65
N LEU A 121 -8.54 24.68 1.61
CA LEU A 121 -9.66 24.03 2.30
C LEU A 121 -9.70 24.38 3.79
N ALA A 122 -10.85 24.18 4.42
CA ALA A 122 -10.94 24.06 5.88
C ALA A 122 -10.46 22.68 6.33
N ALA A 123 -9.90 22.56 7.55
CA ALA A 123 -9.39 21.30 8.09
C ALA A 123 -10.49 20.22 8.17
N GLU A 124 -11.72 20.61 8.51
CA GLU A 124 -12.88 19.73 8.58
C GLU A 124 -13.24 19.20 7.18
N ARG A 125 -13.14 20.04 6.15
CA ARG A 125 -13.38 19.62 4.77
C ARG A 125 -12.29 18.67 4.27
N MET A 126 -11.04 18.91 4.67
CA MET A 126 -9.92 18.02 4.38
C MET A 126 -10.12 16.65 5.03
N ALA A 127 -10.48 16.61 6.32
CA ALA A 127 -10.80 15.38 7.04
C ALA A 127 -11.95 14.60 6.38
N GLU A 128 -12.99 15.31 5.93
CA GLU A 128 -14.12 14.72 5.21
C GLU A 128 -13.69 14.07 3.90
N LEU A 129 -12.92 14.77 3.08
CA LEU A 129 -12.39 14.23 1.81
C LEU A 129 -11.51 13.02 2.07
N HIS A 130 -10.61 13.10 3.06
CA HIS A 130 -9.70 12.02 3.38
C HIS A 130 -10.45 10.78 3.88
N ARG A 131 -11.44 10.92 4.78
CA ARG A 131 -12.13 9.76 5.37
C ARG A 131 -13.11 9.07 4.42
N THR A 132 -13.73 9.81 3.50
CA THR A 132 -14.74 9.30 2.57
C THR A 132 -14.17 8.69 1.30
N ALA A 133 -12.87 8.90 1.05
CA ALA A 133 -12.18 8.28 -0.06
C ALA A 133 -12.01 6.76 0.13
N GLU A 134 -11.90 6.05 -0.99
CA GLU A 134 -11.57 4.63 -1.02
C GLU A 134 -10.10 4.48 -1.37
N TYR A 135 -9.37 3.81 -0.49
CA TYR A 135 -7.94 3.63 -0.65
C TYR A 135 -7.64 2.21 -1.06
N ARG A 136 -6.75 2.03 -2.03
CA ARG A 136 -6.18 0.72 -2.35
C ARG A 136 -4.81 0.59 -1.70
N VAL A 137 -4.56 -0.53 -1.04
CA VAL A 137 -3.23 -0.93 -0.56
C VAL A 137 -2.41 -1.40 -1.75
N TYR A 138 -1.40 -0.65 -2.17
CA TYR A 138 -0.56 -1.06 -3.31
C TYR A 138 0.59 -1.96 -2.90
N MET A 139 1.23 -1.64 -1.78
CA MET A 139 2.38 -2.39 -1.26
C MET A 139 2.60 -2.09 0.21
N TYR A 140 3.27 -3.01 0.89
CA TYR A 140 4.06 -2.67 2.06
C TYR A 140 5.47 -2.26 1.64
N GLY A 141 6.09 -1.36 2.37
CA GLY A 141 7.50 -1.03 2.16
C GLY A 141 8.05 -0.21 3.30
N PHE A 142 9.35 0.02 3.32
CA PHE A 142 10.07 0.79 4.34
C PHE A 142 10.16 0.12 5.73
N ALA A 143 9.04 -0.31 6.31
CA ALA A 143 8.99 -1.03 7.58
C ALA A 143 7.80 -2.01 7.63
N PRO A 144 7.79 -3.02 8.53
CA PRO A 144 6.67 -3.94 8.65
C PRO A 144 5.32 -3.22 8.82
N GLY A 145 4.36 -3.52 7.95
CA GLY A 145 3.02 -2.96 7.99
C GLY A 145 2.91 -1.51 7.50
N PHE A 146 4.01 -0.84 7.13
CA PHE A 146 3.95 0.50 6.55
C PHE A 146 3.35 0.38 5.15
N ALA A 147 2.11 0.79 5.01
CA ALA A 147 1.29 0.55 3.83
C ALA A 147 1.22 1.80 2.97
N TYR A 148 1.54 1.67 1.68
CA TYR A 148 1.35 2.72 0.69
C TYR A 148 0.00 2.58 -0.01
N LEU A 149 -0.72 3.70 -0.07
CA LEU A 149 -2.09 3.76 -0.53
C LEU A 149 -2.20 4.67 -1.76
N GLY A 150 -3.03 4.27 -2.73
CA GLY A 150 -3.56 5.17 -3.74
C GLY A 150 -5.05 5.40 -3.53
N GLY A 151 -5.65 6.27 -4.33
CA GLY A 151 -7.03 6.74 -4.14
C GLY A 151 -7.15 8.04 -3.36
N LEU A 152 -6.03 8.71 -3.05
CA LEU A 152 -6.04 10.03 -2.45
C LEU A 152 -6.78 11.02 -3.38
N PRO A 153 -7.79 11.77 -2.88
CA PRO A 153 -8.47 12.80 -3.68
C PRO A 153 -7.48 13.81 -4.27
N ALA A 154 -7.72 14.24 -5.50
CA ALA A 154 -6.83 15.15 -6.22
C ALA A 154 -6.68 16.49 -5.50
N GLU A 155 -7.71 16.92 -4.79
CA GLU A 155 -7.73 18.12 -3.96
C GLU A 155 -6.77 18.05 -2.77
N LEU A 156 -6.39 16.84 -2.34
CA LEU A 156 -5.45 16.60 -1.24
C LEU A 156 -4.03 16.29 -1.75
N ALA A 157 -3.79 16.35 -3.07
CA ALA A 157 -2.52 16.01 -3.68
C ALA A 157 -1.46 17.09 -3.43
N VAL A 158 -0.88 17.09 -2.22
CA VAL A 158 0.22 17.99 -1.83
C VAL A 158 1.58 17.35 -2.10
N SER A 159 2.57 18.17 -2.47
CA SER A 159 3.96 17.74 -2.63
C SER A 159 4.60 17.43 -1.28
N ARG A 160 5.50 16.42 -1.24
CA ARG A 160 6.31 16.14 -0.03
C ARG A 160 7.13 17.35 0.37
N ARG A 161 7.42 17.45 1.67
CA ARG A 161 8.35 18.43 2.23
C ARG A 161 9.74 18.26 1.61
N ALA A 162 10.43 19.38 1.39
CA ALA A 162 11.80 19.38 0.90
C ALA A 162 12.80 18.77 1.89
N SER A 163 12.50 18.84 3.19
CA SER A 163 13.30 18.22 4.24
C SER A 163 12.39 17.47 5.22
N PRO A 164 12.78 16.26 5.66
CA PRO A 164 11.98 15.49 6.62
C PRO A 164 11.93 16.21 7.97
N ARG A 165 10.80 16.11 8.67
CA ARG A 165 10.61 16.56 10.06
C ARG A 165 10.99 15.43 11.03
N ALA A 166 10.86 15.74 12.31
CA ALA A 166 11.00 14.77 13.40
C ALA A 166 10.09 13.54 13.17
N PRO A 167 10.38 12.41 13.85
CA PRO A 167 9.59 11.20 13.68
C PRO A 167 8.08 11.39 13.89
N HIS A 168 7.28 10.89 12.96
CA HIS A 168 5.81 10.83 13.12
C HIS A 168 5.44 9.80 14.20
N PRO A 169 4.26 9.88 14.84
CA PRO A 169 3.81 8.85 15.77
C PRO A 169 3.45 7.53 15.05
N GLN A 170 3.43 6.42 15.79
CA GLN A 170 2.90 5.13 15.30
C GLN A 170 1.42 5.28 14.92
N GLY A 171 1.01 4.68 13.80
CA GLY A 171 -0.36 4.75 13.29
C GLY A 171 -0.67 6.05 12.56
N ALA A 172 0.33 6.85 12.20
CA ALA A 172 0.12 8.09 11.45
C ALA A 172 -0.50 7.81 10.08
N LEU A 173 -1.56 8.54 9.73
CA LEU A 173 -2.10 8.61 8.38
C LEU A 173 -1.38 9.75 7.68
N LEU A 174 -0.61 9.39 6.67
CA LEU A 174 0.34 10.26 5.98
C LEU A 174 -0.18 10.58 4.58
N ILE A 175 0.01 11.82 4.11
CA ILE A 175 -0.15 12.15 2.69
C ILE A 175 1.08 12.87 2.14
N GLY A 176 1.37 12.67 0.86
CA GLY A 176 2.46 13.36 0.18
C GLY A 176 2.80 12.78 -1.19
N GLY A 177 3.12 13.66 -2.13
CA GLY A 177 3.47 13.25 -3.50
C GLY A 177 2.28 12.61 -4.24
N GLY A 178 1.05 13.03 -3.92
CA GLY A 178 -0.18 12.49 -4.52
C GLY A 178 -0.60 11.11 -3.99
N LEU A 179 0.07 10.61 -2.94
CA LEU A 179 -0.22 9.31 -2.32
C LEU A 179 -0.61 9.49 -0.85
N ALA A 180 -1.25 8.46 -0.30
CA ALA A 180 -1.46 8.31 1.13
C ALA A 180 -0.67 7.11 1.67
N ALA A 181 -0.45 7.05 2.98
CA ALA A 181 0.19 5.91 3.63
C ALA A 181 -0.26 5.76 5.09
N VAL A 182 -0.12 4.55 5.63
CA VAL A 182 -0.26 4.29 7.06
C VAL A 182 1.11 3.97 7.64
N GLY A 183 1.64 4.87 8.47
CA GLY A 183 2.93 4.72 9.11
C GLY A 183 2.86 3.86 10.37
N THR A 184 3.61 2.76 10.44
CA THR A 184 3.56 1.80 11.56
C THR A 184 4.61 1.99 12.64
N PHE A 185 5.69 2.72 12.35
CA PHE A 185 6.77 2.97 13.30
C PHE A 185 7.20 4.43 13.27
N PRO A 186 7.63 5.01 14.42
CA PRO A 186 8.11 6.39 14.44
C PRO A 186 9.37 6.60 13.61
N MET A 187 9.29 7.37 12.53
CA MET A 187 10.42 7.62 11.63
C MET A 187 10.37 9.04 11.04
N PRO A 188 11.53 9.69 10.79
CA PRO A 188 11.56 10.99 10.13
C PRO A 188 10.84 10.95 8.80
N THR A 189 9.95 11.92 8.56
CA THR A 189 9.12 11.91 7.34
C THR A 189 9.02 13.28 6.70
N GLY A 190 9.02 13.27 5.36
CA GLY A 190 8.66 14.44 4.55
C GLY A 190 7.18 14.44 4.12
N TRP A 191 6.39 13.50 4.63
CA TRP A 191 4.94 13.44 4.42
C TRP A 191 4.23 14.20 5.54
N TYR A 192 2.96 14.52 5.32
CA TYR A 192 2.13 15.27 6.26
C TYR A 192 1.28 14.29 7.08
N VAL A 193 1.31 14.40 8.41
CA VAL A 193 0.45 13.62 9.31
C VAL A 193 -0.92 14.29 9.42
N VAL A 194 -1.92 13.71 8.79
CA VAL A 194 -3.27 14.31 8.67
C VAL A 194 -4.30 13.69 9.59
N ALA A 195 -3.98 12.55 10.19
CA ALA A 195 -4.77 11.83 11.18
C ALA A 195 -3.92 10.73 11.79
N ARG A 196 -4.48 10.01 12.76
CA ARG A 196 -3.87 8.81 13.34
C ARG A 196 -4.90 7.70 13.51
N THR A 197 -4.51 6.46 13.22
CA THR A 197 -5.27 5.25 13.54
C THR A 197 -4.66 4.54 14.75
N PRO A 198 -5.47 3.98 15.67
CA PRO A 198 -4.96 3.09 16.70
C PRO A 198 -4.69 1.67 16.18
N GLU A 199 -5.11 1.31 14.96
CA GLU A 199 -4.95 -0.05 14.45
C GLU A 199 -3.47 -0.40 14.23
N ARG A 200 -3.10 -1.64 14.58
CA ARG A 200 -1.77 -2.19 14.35
C ARG A 200 -1.79 -3.00 13.06
N LEU A 201 -1.36 -2.39 11.95
CA LEU A 201 -1.24 -3.09 10.66
C LEU A 201 -0.22 -4.24 10.72
N PHE A 202 0.78 -4.12 11.58
CA PHE A 202 1.70 -5.20 11.93
C PHE A 202 1.71 -5.39 13.45
N PHE A 203 1.61 -6.63 13.90
CA PHE A 203 1.77 -7.01 15.29
C PHE A 203 2.51 -8.34 15.36
N GLU A 204 3.72 -8.34 15.95
CA GLU A 204 4.67 -9.45 15.87
C GLU A 204 4.09 -10.81 16.31
N THR A 205 3.27 -10.80 17.36
CA THR A 205 2.71 -12.03 17.95
C THR A 205 1.30 -12.37 17.47
N ARG A 206 0.75 -11.64 16.49
CA ARG A 206 -0.58 -11.91 15.91
C ARG A 206 -0.44 -12.91 14.75
N ASP A 207 -1.47 -13.72 14.53
CA ASP A 207 -1.58 -14.59 13.35
C ASP A 207 -2.90 -14.27 12.58
N PRO A 208 -2.83 -13.68 11.38
CA PRO A 208 -1.62 -13.22 10.69
C PRO A 208 -1.00 -11.98 11.36
N ASN A 209 0.33 -11.85 11.28
CA ASN A 209 1.05 -10.71 11.87
C ASN A 209 0.80 -9.41 11.08
N PHE A 210 0.63 -9.49 9.76
CA PHE A 210 0.11 -8.41 8.91
C PHE A 210 -1.42 -8.48 8.83
N LEU A 211 -2.09 -7.35 9.09
CA LEU A 211 -3.56 -7.28 9.08
C LEU A 211 -4.13 -7.24 7.67
N ILE A 212 -3.54 -6.41 6.81
CA ILE A 212 -4.02 -6.11 5.46
C ILE A 212 -3.04 -6.67 4.43
N GLU A 213 -3.47 -6.86 3.19
CA GLU A 213 -2.61 -7.36 2.11
C GLU A 213 -2.56 -6.41 0.91
N GLY A 214 -1.55 -6.57 0.06
CA GLY A 214 -1.50 -5.89 -1.23
C GLY A 214 -2.77 -6.17 -2.04
N GLY A 215 -3.44 -5.12 -2.48
CA GLY A 215 -4.68 -5.13 -3.22
C GLY A 215 -5.95 -5.23 -2.37
N ASP A 216 -5.86 -5.17 -1.04
CA ASP A 216 -6.99 -4.83 -0.16
C ASP A 216 -7.39 -3.35 -0.34
N ASN A 217 -8.61 -3.03 0.08
CA ASN A 217 -9.11 -1.66 0.15
C ASN A 217 -9.21 -1.20 1.61
N LEU A 218 -8.94 0.07 1.87
CA LEU A 218 -9.14 0.72 3.16
C LEU A 218 -10.17 1.84 3.04
N ARG A 219 -10.99 1.96 4.07
CA ARG A 219 -11.81 3.13 4.38
C ARG A 219 -11.50 3.57 5.80
N PHE A 220 -11.72 4.85 6.07
CA PHE A 220 -11.45 5.43 7.38
C PHE A 220 -12.74 5.87 8.07
N GLU A 221 -12.88 5.50 9.35
CA GLU A 221 -13.98 5.92 10.20
C GLU A 221 -13.46 6.93 11.23
N ALA A 222 -14.03 8.13 11.23
CA ALA A 222 -13.63 9.17 12.17
C ALA A 222 -14.13 8.84 13.60
N ILE A 223 -13.25 8.97 14.58
CA ILE A 223 -13.52 8.79 16.01
C ILE A 223 -12.97 9.97 16.81
N ASP A 224 -13.54 10.20 18.00
CA ASP A 224 -13.04 11.21 18.93
C ASP A 224 -11.76 10.75 19.68
N ALA A 225 -11.05 11.70 20.29
CA ALA A 225 -9.84 11.45 21.06
C ALA A 225 -10.05 10.42 22.19
N ALA A 226 -11.19 10.44 22.88
CA ALA A 226 -11.47 9.54 23.99
C ALA A 226 -11.59 8.07 23.50
N THR A 227 -12.29 7.87 22.39
CA THR A 227 -12.41 6.58 21.71
C THR A 227 -11.06 6.13 21.18
N PHE A 228 -10.24 7.04 20.64
CA PHE A 228 -8.90 6.71 20.18
C PHE A 228 -8.06 6.12 21.31
N VAL A 229 -8.05 6.76 22.47
CA VAL A 229 -7.26 6.30 23.64
C VAL A 229 -7.69 4.91 24.11
N ASP A 230 -9.00 4.62 24.16
CA ASP A 230 -9.48 3.28 24.53
C ASP A 230 -9.08 2.22 23.50
N LEU A 231 -9.28 2.50 22.21
CA LEU A 231 -8.93 1.58 21.14
C LEU A 231 -7.42 1.37 21.01
N ASP A 232 -6.59 2.39 21.24
CA ASP A 232 -5.13 2.26 21.22
C ASP A 232 -4.63 1.32 22.33
N ARG A 233 -5.22 1.41 23.53
CA ARG A 233 -4.93 0.49 24.66
C ARG A 233 -5.28 -0.95 24.30
N ARG A 234 -6.40 -1.17 23.62
CA ARG A 234 -6.82 -2.49 23.14
C ARG A 234 -5.90 -3.02 22.04
N ALA A 235 -5.60 -2.20 21.05
CA ALA A 235 -4.70 -2.54 19.94
C ALA A 235 -3.26 -2.82 20.41
N ALA A 236 -2.79 -2.16 21.48
CA ALA A 236 -1.52 -2.46 22.12
C ALA A 236 -1.44 -3.89 22.71
N SER A 237 -2.58 -4.54 22.97
CA SER A 237 -2.65 -5.95 23.40
C SER A 237 -2.73 -6.95 22.24
N GLY A 238 -2.66 -6.47 20.99
CA GLY A 238 -2.77 -7.29 19.79
C GLY A 238 -4.21 -7.47 19.27
N GLU A 239 -5.19 -6.82 19.90
CA GLU A 239 -6.58 -6.85 19.45
C GLU A 239 -6.73 -6.12 18.11
N VAL A 240 -7.41 -6.77 17.15
CA VAL A 240 -7.82 -6.14 15.89
C VAL A 240 -9.04 -5.26 16.16
N ILE A 241 -8.93 -3.97 15.90
CA ILE A 241 -10.00 -2.99 16.11
C ILE A 241 -10.66 -2.57 14.78
N ALA A 242 -9.99 -2.79 13.66
CA ALA A 242 -10.53 -2.60 12.33
C ALA A 242 -11.63 -3.63 12.02
N ARG A 243 -12.56 -3.24 11.16
CA ARG A 243 -13.66 -4.09 10.71
C ARG A 243 -13.46 -4.47 9.25
N ALA A 244 -13.64 -5.74 8.91
CA ALA A 244 -13.69 -6.18 7.52
C ALA A 244 -15.14 -6.11 6.99
N THR A 245 -15.33 -5.61 5.78
CA THR A 245 -16.59 -5.75 5.02
C THR A 245 -16.35 -6.74 3.89
N GLY A 246 -17.20 -7.77 3.82
CA GLY A 246 -17.18 -8.80 2.78
C GLY A 246 -17.77 -8.35 1.45
#